data_AF-A0A101NMG1-F1
#
_entry.id   AF-A0A101NMG1-F1
#
_cell.length_a   1.000
_cell.length_b   1.000
_cell.length_c   1.000
_cell.angle_alpha   90.00
_cell.angle_beta   90.00
_cell.angle_gamma   90.00
#
_symmetry.space_group_name_H-M   'P 1'
#
loop_
_entity.id
_entity.type
_entity.pdbx_description
1 polymer ?
#
loop_
_entity_poly.entity_id
_entity_poly.type
_entity_poly.pdbx_seq_one_letter_code
_entity_poly.pdbx_strand_id
1 'polypeptide(L)'
;MSRREHHHPHTGELSRRGLLKTAGGLTAAAIAVGSASVAPTADAAPASFTHPGMLHNAGDINRAKVRVAAGTDPWLSGWNRLTANSHAQSTWTPNPQATIIRGGTGENYGILYNDIAAAYQNALRWNVAGTAAHGDCAVRILNAWASTLTTVTGNADRFLAAGIYGWQLANAAELLRSHTGFDLAAFRQLMVKVFYPLNNQFLTGHNDACITNYWANWDLCNMASIMAIGILTDDAAKYDQAVTYVKSGAGNGSIAHAVPYLSTDSDGYALGQWQESGRDQAHSIMGMGQLGALCEMAWNQGDDLYSYDNRRFMKAAQYVAKYNLGQDVPYTTYTWGSSQNCAQQSQTAVSPSSRGQVRPVWAMLHYHYNRRLYLDDQYIAQMCHSVAPEGGGGDYGSTSGGYDQLGFGTLMYAK
;
A
#
# COMPACT_ATOMS: atom_id res chain seq x y z
N MET A 1 36.99 -22.14 32.02
CA MET A 1 36.43 -20.92 31.41
C MET A 1 36.19 -21.21 29.94
N SER A 2 34.97 -21.61 29.58
CA SER A 2 34.61 -22.11 28.24
C SER A 2 33.77 -21.06 27.52
N ARG A 3 34.27 -20.53 26.40
CA ARG A 3 33.47 -19.71 25.47
C ARG A 3 32.52 -20.64 24.70
N ARG A 4 31.22 -20.35 24.74
CA ARG A 4 30.23 -20.93 23.81
C ARG A 4 30.05 -19.94 22.67
N GLU A 5 30.38 -20.38 21.46
CA GLU A 5 29.97 -19.71 20.22
C GLU A 5 28.50 -20.02 19.98
N HIS A 6 27.68 -18.99 19.84
CA HIS A 6 26.29 -19.11 19.42
C HIS A 6 26.26 -19.18 17.89
N HIS A 7 25.93 -20.36 17.38
CA HIS A 7 25.67 -20.60 15.96
C HIS A 7 24.21 -20.20 15.68
N HIS A 8 24.00 -19.10 14.96
CA HIS A 8 22.68 -18.76 14.39
C HIS A 8 22.44 -19.63 13.15
N PRO A 9 21.36 -20.42 13.08
CA PRO A 9 21.03 -21.12 11.86
C PRO A 9 20.43 -20.14 10.85
N HIS A 10 21.06 -20.05 9.68
CA HIS A 10 20.50 -19.41 8.49
C HIS A 10 19.20 -20.12 8.10
N THR A 11 18.06 -19.48 8.37
CA THR A 11 16.79 -19.85 7.73
C THR A 11 16.81 -19.31 6.30
N GLY A 12 17.06 -20.19 5.33
CA GLY A 12 16.89 -19.87 3.92
C GLY A 12 15.45 -19.42 3.65
N GLU A 13 15.31 -18.36 2.85
CA GLU A 13 14.01 -17.86 2.40
C GLU A 13 13.33 -18.93 1.53
N LEU A 14 12.36 -19.62 2.12
CA LEU A 14 11.49 -20.56 1.41
C LEU A 14 10.51 -19.75 0.55
N SER A 15 10.63 -19.85 -0.77
CA SER A 15 9.61 -19.33 -1.70
C SER A 15 8.25 -19.96 -1.38
N ARG A 16 7.27 -19.12 -1.05
CA ARG A 16 5.90 -19.49 -0.63
C ARG A 16 5.11 -20.27 -1.67
N ARG A 17 5.58 -20.36 -2.92
CA ARG A 17 4.93 -21.12 -3.99
C ARG A 17 4.74 -22.62 -3.66
N GLY A 18 5.50 -23.17 -2.72
CA GLY A 18 5.33 -24.56 -2.24
C GLY A 18 4.20 -24.78 -1.22
N LEU A 19 3.82 -23.76 -0.44
CA LEU A 19 2.87 -23.90 0.67
C LEU A 19 1.40 -23.77 0.24
N LEU A 20 1.13 -23.18 -0.93
CA LEU A 20 -0.23 -23.09 -1.50
C LEU A 20 -0.58 -24.27 -2.44
N LYS A 21 0.35 -25.21 -2.69
CA LYS A 21 0.15 -26.34 -3.62
C LYS A 21 0.10 -27.74 -3.01
N THR A 22 0.21 -27.90 -1.69
CA THR A 22 0.24 -29.23 -1.07
C THR A 22 -1.12 -29.73 -0.58
N ALA A 23 -2.00 -29.97 -1.56
CA ALA A 23 -2.93 -31.09 -1.51
C ALA A 23 -2.57 -32.01 -2.70
N GLY A 24 -1.56 -32.87 -2.51
CA GLY A 24 -1.24 -33.94 -3.45
C GLY A 24 0.25 -34.14 -3.74
N GLY A 25 0.79 -35.28 -3.29
CA GLY A 25 1.89 -35.98 -3.96
C GLY A 25 3.32 -35.65 -3.54
N LEU A 26 3.89 -36.47 -2.65
CA LEU A 26 5.34 -36.59 -2.40
C LEU A 26 6.05 -37.22 -3.61
N THR A 27 7.16 -36.64 -4.07
CA THR A 27 8.39 -37.38 -4.42
C THR A 27 9.60 -36.46 -4.35
N ALA A 28 10.67 -36.96 -3.75
CA ALA A 28 11.95 -36.28 -3.56
C ALA A 28 12.92 -36.63 -4.70
N ALA A 29 13.74 -35.66 -5.15
CA ALA A 29 15.03 -35.92 -5.78
C ALA A 29 15.97 -34.73 -5.55
N ALA A 30 17.16 -35.01 -5.01
CA ALA A 30 18.21 -34.05 -4.74
C ALA A 30 19.21 -34.00 -5.89
N ILE A 31 19.59 -32.80 -6.35
CA ILE A 31 20.86 -32.54 -7.07
C ILE A 31 21.35 -31.14 -6.67
N ALA A 32 22.61 -31.05 -6.25
CA ALA A 32 23.33 -29.83 -5.95
C ALA A 32 24.34 -29.52 -7.06
N VAL A 33 24.34 -28.31 -7.65
CA VAL A 33 25.52 -27.65 -8.24
C VAL A 33 25.24 -26.13 -8.38
N GLY A 34 26.21 -25.29 -7.98
CA GLY A 34 26.59 -24.08 -8.73
C GLY A 34 26.04 -22.73 -8.26
N SER A 35 26.79 -22.02 -7.41
CA SER A 35 26.55 -20.61 -7.07
C SER A 35 26.96 -19.69 -8.22
N ALA A 36 26.00 -19.35 -9.07
CA ALA A 36 26.03 -18.14 -9.88
C ALA A 36 24.91 -17.23 -9.36
N SER A 37 25.26 -16.08 -8.80
CA SER A 37 24.31 -15.05 -8.40
C SER A 37 23.75 -14.38 -9.66
N VAL A 38 22.78 -15.04 -10.29
CA VAL A 38 21.90 -14.45 -11.27
C VAL A 38 20.92 -13.58 -10.47
N ALA A 39 20.82 -12.29 -10.80
CA ALA A 39 19.77 -11.44 -10.25
C ALA A 39 18.42 -12.15 -10.45
N PRO A 40 17.55 -12.24 -9.43
CA PRO A 40 16.28 -12.93 -9.59
C PRO A 40 15.49 -12.17 -10.66
N THR A 41 15.25 -12.82 -11.80
CA THR A 41 14.20 -12.41 -12.72
C THR A 41 12.93 -12.25 -11.90
N ALA A 42 12.16 -11.19 -12.15
CA ALA A 42 10.85 -11.04 -11.52
C ALA A 42 10.10 -12.37 -11.67
N ASP A 43 9.67 -12.95 -10.54
CA ASP A 43 8.77 -14.11 -10.58
C ASP A 43 7.56 -13.68 -11.41
N ALA A 44 7.29 -14.41 -12.50
CA ALA A 44 6.14 -14.13 -13.36
C ALA A 44 4.85 -14.16 -12.54
N ALA A 45 3.85 -13.36 -12.92
CA ALA A 45 2.54 -13.28 -12.28
C ALA A 45 1.97 -14.67 -11.89
N PRO A 46 1.15 -14.74 -10.83
CA PRO A 46 0.48 -15.99 -10.50
C PRO A 46 -0.35 -16.50 -11.68
N ALA A 47 -0.43 -17.81 -11.85
CA ALA A 47 -1.22 -18.43 -12.93
C ALA A 47 -2.73 -18.13 -12.85
N SER A 48 -3.21 -17.70 -11.68
CA SER A 48 -4.56 -17.24 -11.41
C SER A 48 -4.55 -16.25 -10.25
N PHE A 49 -5.32 -15.17 -10.34
CA PHE A 49 -5.49 -14.21 -9.25
C PHE A 49 -6.43 -14.74 -8.16
N THR A 50 -6.11 -14.44 -6.90
CA THR A 50 -6.94 -14.76 -5.74
C THR A 50 -7.91 -13.62 -5.45
N HIS A 51 -9.18 -13.96 -5.17
CA HIS A 51 -10.24 -13.00 -4.86
C HIS A 51 -11.10 -13.45 -3.65
N PRO A 52 -11.32 -12.58 -2.63
CA PRO A 52 -10.66 -11.30 -2.44
C PRO A 52 -9.17 -11.50 -2.15
N GLY A 53 -8.30 -10.72 -2.81
CA GLY A 53 -6.84 -10.88 -2.68
C GLY A 53 -6.03 -9.61 -2.93
N MET A 54 -6.63 -8.42 -2.81
CA MET A 54 -5.87 -7.17 -2.77
C MET A 54 -5.38 -6.90 -1.35
N LEU A 55 -5.79 -5.84 -0.67
CA LEU A 55 -5.36 -5.58 0.72
C LEU A 55 -5.90 -6.61 1.71
N HIS A 56 -7.11 -7.12 1.47
CA HIS A 56 -7.78 -8.06 2.37
C HIS A 56 -8.04 -9.38 1.68
N ASN A 57 -7.61 -10.47 2.32
CA ASN A 57 -7.97 -11.84 1.92
C ASN A 57 -9.15 -12.36 2.75
N ALA A 58 -9.76 -13.46 2.29
CA ALA A 58 -10.90 -14.09 2.97
C ALA A 58 -10.60 -14.48 4.43
N GLY A 59 -9.36 -14.87 4.75
CA GLY A 59 -8.94 -15.24 6.10
C GLY A 59 -8.89 -14.06 7.06
N ASP A 60 -8.42 -12.90 6.59
CA ASP A 60 -8.39 -11.64 7.36
C ASP A 60 -9.81 -11.12 7.61
N ILE A 61 -10.68 -11.13 6.59
CA ILE A 61 -12.09 -10.77 6.72
C ILE A 61 -12.81 -11.67 7.74
N ASN A 62 -12.63 -12.99 7.63
CA ASN A 62 -13.26 -13.93 8.56
C ASN A 62 -12.76 -13.73 10.00
N ARG A 63 -11.46 -13.45 10.19
CA ARG A 63 -10.90 -13.17 11.51
C ARG A 63 -11.50 -11.90 12.12
N ALA A 64 -11.60 -10.81 11.35
CA ALA A 64 -12.25 -9.60 11.81
C ALA A 64 -13.71 -9.87 12.22
N LYS A 65 -14.48 -10.58 11.38
CA LYS A 65 -15.86 -10.99 11.69
C LYS A 65 -15.98 -11.73 13.02
N VAL A 66 -15.20 -12.80 13.21
CA VAL A 66 -15.26 -13.63 14.41
C VAL A 66 -14.83 -12.84 15.65
N ARG A 67 -13.76 -12.05 15.55
CA ARG A 67 -13.21 -11.31 16.69
C ARG A 67 -14.09 -10.13 17.11
N VAL A 68 -14.70 -9.43 16.15
CA VAL A 68 -15.69 -8.38 16.42
C VAL A 68 -16.94 -8.96 17.08
N ALA A 69 -17.48 -10.06 16.55
CA ALA A 69 -18.65 -10.72 17.15
C ALA A 69 -18.38 -11.23 18.58
N ALA A 70 -17.13 -11.62 18.86
CA ALA A 70 -16.68 -12.03 20.20
C ALA A 70 -16.31 -10.86 21.12
N GLY A 71 -16.39 -9.60 20.67
CA GLY A 71 -15.99 -8.43 21.45
C GLY A 71 -14.51 -8.40 21.82
N THR A 72 -13.64 -9.00 21.00
CA THR A 72 -12.21 -9.14 21.29
C THR A 72 -11.40 -7.95 20.78
N ASP A 73 -10.59 -7.34 21.64
CA ASP A 73 -9.61 -6.34 21.23
C ASP A 73 -8.36 -6.98 20.60
N PRO A 74 -7.72 -6.29 19.62
CA PRO A 74 -7.99 -4.91 19.21
C PRO A 74 -9.05 -4.77 18.10
N TRP A 75 -9.63 -5.87 17.61
CA TRP A 75 -10.65 -5.83 16.54
C TRP A 75 -11.90 -5.04 16.93
N LEU A 76 -12.38 -5.18 18.17
CA LEU A 76 -13.53 -4.42 18.66
C LEU A 76 -13.24 -2.91 18.65
N SER A 77 -12.08 -2.48 19.14
CA SER A 77 -11.67 -1.07 19.08
C SER A 77 -11.59 -0.54 17.64
N GLY A 78 -11.02 -1.32 16.70
CA GLY A 78 -11.00 -0.96 15.29
C GLY A 78 -12.40 -0.89 14.65
N TRP A 79 -13.29 -1.80 15.02
CA TRP A 79 -14.69 -1.80 14.58
C TRP A 79 -15.45 -0.58 15.09
N ASN A 80 -15.28 -0.25 16.38
CA ASN A 80 -15.91 0.95 16.96
C ASN A 80 -15.44 2.21 16.23
N ARG A 81 -14.15 2.31 15.90
CA ARG A 81 -13.62 3.42 15.09
C ARG A 81 -14.26 3.51 13.71
N LEU A 82 -14.44 2.39 13.02
CA LEU A 82 -15.15 2.32 11.74
C LEU A 82 -16.60 2.79 11.87
N THR A 83 -17.36 2.25 12.83
CA THR A 83 -18.79 2.56 12.94
C THR A 83 -19.09 4.00 13.37
N ALA A 84 -18.15 4.65 14.05
CA ALA A 84 -18.25 6.05 14.45
C ALA A 84 -17.97 7.04 13.29
N ASN A 85 -17.35 6.58 12.20
CA ASN A 85 -17.00 7.44 11.08
C ASN A 85 -18.25 7.78 10.23
N SER A 86 -18.38 9.05 9.83
CA SER A 86 -19.51 9.54 9.03
C SER A 86 -19.55 8.94 7.63
N HIS A 87 -18.40 8.55 7.07
CA HIS A 87 -18.31 7.87 5.78
C HIS A 87 -18.84 6.43 5.84
N ALA A 88 -18.87 5.82 7.03
CA ALA A 88 -19.32 4.44 7.23
C ALA A 88 -20.85 4.30 7.40
N GLN A 89 -21.63 5.35 7.12
CA GLN A 89 -23.09 5.32 7.23
C GLN A 89 -23.74 4.90 5.91
N SER A 90 -24.72 3.99 5.98
CA SER A 90 -25.42 3.43 4.80
C SER A 90 -26.31 4.46 4.09
N THR A 91 -26.58 5.58 4.77
CA THR A 91 -27.30 6.74 4.25
C THR A 91 -26.42 7.66 3.40
N TRP A 92 -25.16 7.33 3.16
CA TRP A 92 -24.29 8.10 2.26
C TRP A 92 -24.87 8.17 0.85
N THR A 93 -24.83 9.37 0.27
CA THR A 93 -25.30 9.67 -1.09
C THR A 93 -24.09 10.05 -1.94
N PRO A 94 -23.74 9.27 -2.98
CA PRO A 94 -22.60 9.58 -3.84
C PRO A 94 -22.84 10.84 -4.66
N ASN A 95 -21.75 11.49 -5.06
CA ASN A 95 -21.75 12.68 -5.91
C ASN A 95 -20.83 12.49 -7.14
N PRO A 96 -21.14 11.53 -8.03
CA PRO A 96 -20.26 11.19 -9.15
C PRO A 96 -20.10 12.37 -10.11
N GLN A 97 -18.87 12.58 -10.59
CA GLN A 97 -18.53 13.64 -11.54
C GLN A 97 -18.03 13.04 -12.85
N ALA A 98 -18.40 13.64 -13.98
CA ALA A 98 -17.90 13.21 -15.29
C ALA A 98 -16.40 13.47 -15.45
N THR A 99 -15.91 14.54 -14.81
CA THR A 99 -14.51 14.97 -14.82
C THR A 99 -14.02 15.22 -13.41
N ILE A 100 -12.89 14.60 -13.06
CA ILE A 100 -12.14 14.91 -11.85
C ILE A 100 -10.88 15.71 -12.21
N ILE A 101 -10.69 16.84 -11.56
CA ILE A 101 -9.57 17.75 -11.75
C ILE A 101 -8.73 17.75 -10.47
N ARG A 102 -7.42 17.49 -10.62
CA ARG A 102 -6.43 17.67 -9.55
C ARG A 102 -5.27 18.53 -10.04
N GLY A 103 -5.07 19.64 -9.34
CA GLY A 103 -4.14 20.71 -9.66
C GLY A 103 -4.66 21.64 -10.75
N GLY A 104 -4.44 22.95 -10.57
CA GLY A 104 -4.89 24.00 -11.48
C GLY A 104 -6.29 24.55 -11.16
N THR A 105 -6.89 25.24 -12.12
CA THR A 105 -8.21 25.88 -11.96
C THR A 105 -9.33 24.85 -11.95
N GLY A 106 -10.28 25.00 -11.01
CA GLY A 106 -11.48 24.15 -10.96
C GLY A 106 -11.26 22.78 -10.29
N GLU A 107 -10.20 22.64 -9.50
CA GLU A 107 -9.91 21.44 -8.72
C GLU A 107 -11.13 20.96 -7.92
N ASN A 108 -11.47 19.67 -8.06
CA ASN A 108 -12.67 19.09 -7.45
C ASN A 108 -12.45 17.66 -6.91
N TYR A 109 -11.21 17.15 -6.88
CA TYR A 109 -10.92 15.77 -6.48
C TYR A 109 -11.40 15.40 -5.07
N GLY A 110 -11.69 16.38 -4.22
CA GLY A 110 -12.27 16.13 -2.90
C GLY A 110 -13.60 15.40 -2.96
N ILE A 111 -14.36 15.60 -4.03
CA ILE A 111 -15.60 14.87 -4.26
C ILE A 111 -15.32 13.36 -4.40
N LEU A 112 -14.28 13.00 -5.15
CA LEU A 112 -13.94 11.60 -5.39
C LEU A 112 -13.41 10.89 -4.14
N TYR A 113 -12.44 11.47 -3.41
CA TYR A 113 -11.86 10.74 -2.27
C TYR A 113 -12.86 10.51 -1.12
N ASN A 114 -13.85 11.38 -0.94
CA ASN A 114 -14.88 11.20 0.09
C ASN A 114 -15.79 10.01 -0.28
N ASP A 115 -16.19 9.91 -1.54
CA ASP A 115 -16.99 8.79 -2.02
C ASP A 115 -16.20 7.46 -2.00
N ILE A 116 -14.91 7.48 -2.30
CA ILE A 116 -14.04 6.30 -2.16
C ILE A 116 -13.98 5.84 -0.70
N ALA A 117 -13.74 6.76 0.23
CA ALA A 117 -13.71 6.45 1.65
C ALA A 117 -15.05 5.87 2.12
N ALA A 118 -16.17 6.45 1.69
CA ALA A 118 -17.49 5.93 2.01
C ALA A 118 -17.75 4.54 1.43
N ALA A 119 -17.37 4.30 0.16
CA ALA A 119 -17.52 2.99 -0.47
C ALA A 119 -16.72 1.92 0.26
N TYR A 120 -15.43 2.18 0.53
CA TYR A 120 -14.57 1.23 1.24
C TYR A 120 -15.07 0.94 2.66
N GLN A 121 -15.42 1.97 3.43
CA GLN A 121 -15.89 1.80 4.81
C GLN A 121 -17.21 1.05 4.88
N ASN A 122 -18.15 1.34 3.99
CA ASN A 122 -19.40 0.59 3.89
C ASN A 122 -19.15 -0.86 3.43
N ALA A 123 -18.21 -1.10 2.51
CA ALA A 123 -17.82 -2.46 2.11
C ALA A 123 -17.20 -3.25 3.29
N LEU A 124 -16.39 -2.61 4.16
CA LEU A 124 -15.89 -3.25 5.38
C LEU A 124 -17.03 -3.61 6.34
N ARG A 125 -18.00 -2.70 6.55
CA ARG A 125 -19.16 -2.98 7.40
C ARG A 125 -19.97 -4.16 6.89
N TRP A 126 -20.17 -4.25 5.58
CA TRP A 126 -20.83 -5.39 4.95
C TRP A 126 -20.05 -6.70 5.14
N ASN A 127 -18.75 -6.71 4.84
CA ASN A 127 -17.92 -7.91 4.93
C ASN A 127 -17.74 -8.43 6.36
N VAL A 128 -17.63 -7.53 7.35
CA VAL A 128 -17.38 -7.90 8.75
C VAL A 128 -18.69 -8.23 9.49
N ALA A 129 -19.72 -7.40 9.35
CA ALA A 129 -20.97 -7.56 10.12
C ALA A 129 -22.13 -8.18 9.32
N GLY A 130 -22.02 -8.33 8.01
CA GLY A 130 -23.08 -8.91 7.16
C GLY A 130 -24.27 -7.99 6.91
N THR A 131 -24.14 -6.69 7.16
CA THR A 131 -25.25 -5.73 7.06
C THR A 131 -25.52 -5.33 5.60
N ALA A 132 -26.62 -5.81 5.01
CA ALA A 132 -26.97 -5.59 3.60
C ALA A 132 -27.00 -4.10 3.20
N ALA A 133 -27.59 -3.23 4.03
CA ALA A 133 -27.69 -1.79 3.72
C ALA A 133 -26.33 -1.11 3.47
N HIS A 134 -25.25 -1.61 4.10
CA HIS A 134 -23.91 -1.09 3.85
C HIS A 134 -23.32 -1.64 2.54
N GLY A 135 -23.57 -2.89 2.21
CA GLY A 135 -23.20 -3.46 0.91
C GLY A 135 -23.88 -2.72 -0.24
N ASP A 136 -25.20 -2.49 -0.12
CA ASP A 136 -26.00 -1.74 -1.09
C ASP A 136 -25.51 -0.29 -1.25
N CYS A 137 -25.13 0.37 -0.15
CA CYS A 137 -24.56 1.72 -0.18
C CYS A 137 -23.24 1.74 -0.96
N ALA A 138 -22.32 0.82 -0.65
CA ALA A 138 -21.02 0.76 -1.33
C ALA A 138 -21.17 0.45 -2.83
N VAL A 139 -22.05 -0.49 -3.19
CA VAL A 139 -22.39 -0.80 -4.59
C VAL A 139 -22.97 0.41 -5.31
N ARG A 140 -23.91 1.13 -4.67
CA ARG A 140 -24.51 2.35 -5.23
C ARG A 140 -23.44 3.40 -5.55
N ILE A 141 -22.48 3.61 -4.66
CA ILE A 141 -21.38 4.56 -4.88
C ILE A 141 -20.53 4.11 -6.08
N LEU A 142 -20.02 2.88 -6.07
CA LEU A 142 -19.10 2.42 -7.12
C LEU A 142 -19.75 2.31 -8.50
N ASN A 143 -21.00 1.84 -8.57
CA ASN A 143 -21.75 1.81 -9.84
C ASN A 143 -22.01 3.23 -10.38
N ALA A 144 -22.33 4.19 -9.50
CA ALA A 144 -22.55 5.57 -9.91
C ALA A 144 -21.29 6.18 -10.55
N TRP A 145 -20.12 5.99 -9.93
CA TRP A 145 -18.84 6.41 -10.50
C TRP A 145 -18.50 5.68 -11.80
N ALA A 146 -18.69 4.36 -11.88
CA ALA A 146 -18.46 3.57 -13.10
C ALA A 146 -19.32 4.04 -14.28
N SER A 147 -20.53 4.53 -14.02
CA SER A 147 -21.45 5.02 -15.06
C SER A 147 -21.19 6.46 -15.52
N THR A 148 -20.48 7.27 -14.72
CA THR A 148 -20.42 8.72 -14.91
C THR A 148 -19.01 9.23 -15.20
N LEU A 149 -17.99 8.75 -14.48
CA LEU A 149 -16.63 9.28 -14.60
C LEU A 149 -16.00 8.86 -15.93
N THR A 150 -15.58 9.85 -16.71
CA THR A 150 -14.96 9.63 -18.02
C THR A 150 -13.53 10.15 -18.09
N THR A 151 -13.17 11.13 -17.25
CA THR A 151 -11.86 11.80 -17.34
C THR A 151 -11.29 12.18 -15.98
N VAL A 152 -9.99 11.93 -15.78
CA VAL A 152 -9.17 12.54 -14.73
C VAL A 152 -8.17 13.48 -15.42
N THR A 153 -8.10 14.74 -14.98
CA THR A 153 -7.28 15.79 -15.61
C THR A 153 -6.74 16.79 -14.58
N GLY A 154 -6.07 17.84 -15.06
CA GLY A 154 -5.42 18.87 -14.25
C GLY A 154 -3.96 19.07 -14.67
N ASN A 155 -3.15 19.63 -13.77
CA ASN A 155 -1.70 19.75 -13.98
C ASN A 155 -1.01 18.38 -13.76
N ALA A 156 0.26 18.34 -13.37
CA ALA A 156 0.95 17.09 -13.02
C ALA A 156 0.21 16.26 -11.95
N ASP A 157 -0.48 16.90 -11.00
CA ASP A 157 -1.17 16.25 -9.89
C ASP A 157 -2.32 15.33 -10.34
N ARG A 158 -2.73 15.37 -11.62
CA ARG A 158 -3.62 14.35 -12.21
C ARG A 158 -3.07 12.93 -12.07
N PHE A 159 -1.75 12.76 -12.07
CA PHE A 159 -1.12 11.45 -11.84
C PHE A 159 -1.23 11.01 -10.38
N LEU A 160 -1.21 11.94 -9.43
CA LEU A 160 -1.53 11.63 -8.02
C LEU A 160 -2.99 11.23 -7.88
N ALA A 161 -3.92 11.88 -8.59
CA ALA A 161 -5.32 11.48 -8.59
C ALA A 161 -5.50 10.07 -9.18
N ALA A 162 -4.90 9.79 -10.33
CA ALA A 162 -4.99 8.47 -10.96
C ALA A 162 -4.37 7.36 -10.09
N GLY A 163 -3.19 7.62 -9.53
CA GLY A 163 -2.48 6.69 -8.68
C GLY A 163 -3.22 6.43 -7.37
N ILE A 164 -3.37 7.46 -6.53
CA ILE A 164 -3.92 7.33 -5.17
C ILE A 164 -5.35 6.79 -5.23
N TYR A 165 -6.22 7.38 -6.04
CA TYR A 165 -7.63 7.01 -6.03
C TYR A 165 -7.87 5.69 -6.77
N GLY A 166 -7.05 5.35 -7.77
CA GLY A 166 -7.26 4.15 -8.56
C GLY A 166 -7.03 2.86 -7.76
N TRP A 167 -5.97 2.77 -6.94
CA TRP A 167 -5.76 1.58 -6.11
C TRP A 167 -6.82 1.47 -5.01
N GLN A 168 -7.30 2.59 -4.48
CA GLN A 168 -8.34 2.61 -3.45
C GLN A 168 -9.71 2.17 -3.99
N LEU A 169 -10.09 2.68 -5.18
CA LEU A 169 -11.30 2.25 -5.90
C LEU A 169 -11.28 0.75 -6.18
N ALA A 170 -10.15 0.23 -6.69
CA ALA A 170 -10.01 -1.19 -6.98
C ALA A 170 -10.14 -2.06 -5.71
N ASN A 171 -9.56 -1.63 -4.58
CA ASN A 171 -9.70 -2.32 -3.30
C ASN A 171 -11.14 -2.30 -2.76
N ALA A 172 -11.86 -1.18 -2.89
CA ALA A 172 -13.27 -1.11 -2.54
C ALA A 172 -14.13 -2.04 -3.43
N ALA A 173 -13.86 -2.07 -4.74
CA ALA A 173 -14.56 -2.93 -5.69
C ALA A 173 -14.30 -4.42 -5.44
N GLU A 174 -13.07 -4.78 -5.09
CA GLU A 174 -12.69 -6.15 -4.77
C GLU A 174 -13.50 -6.71 -3.60
N LEU A 175 -13.72 -5.89 -2.56
CA LEU A 175 -14.55 -6.24 -1.42
C LEU A 175 -16.03 -6.42 -1.77
N LEU A 176 -16.48 -5.98 -2.96
CA LEU A 176 -17.85 -6.07 -3.45
C LEU A 176 -18.01 -7.06 -4.62
N ARG A 177 -16.94 -7.76 -5.02
CA ARG A 177 -16.93 -8.61 -6.22
C ARG A 177 -18.09 -9.60 -6.29
N SER A 178 -18.52 -10.15 -5.15
CA SER A 178 -19.63 -11.11 -5.05
C SER A 178 -20.98 -10.49 -4.69
N HIS A 179 -21.07 -9.17 -4.52
CA HIS A 179 -22.32 -8.50 -4.14
C HIS A 179 -23.29 -8.48 -5.31
N THR A 180 -24.53 -8.90 -5.07
CA THR A 180 -25.60 -8.81 -6.08
C THR A 180 -25.84 -7.34 -6.45
N GLY A 181 -25.90 -7.04 -7.75
CA GLY A 181 -26.11 -5.67 -8.22
C GLY A 181 -24.84 -4.84 -8.40
N PHE A 182 -23.66 -5.35 -8.02
CA PHE A 182 -22.41 -4.70 -8.40
C PHE A 182 -22.11 -4.94 -9.88
N ASP A 183 -21.97 -3.87 -10.66
CA ASP A 183 -21.60 -3.96 -12.07
C ASP A 183 -20.07 -4.01 -12.19
N LEU A 184 -19.52 -5.19 -11.88
CA LEU A 184 -18.08 -5.43 -11.95
C LEU A 184 -17.52 -5.20 -13.36
N ALA A 185 -18.31 -5.50 -14.40
CA ALA A 185 -17.87 -5.33 -15.78
C ALA A 185 -17.70 -3.85 -16.13
N ALA A 186 -18.68 -3.00 -15.83
CA ALA A 186 -18.57 -1.55 -16.02
C ALA A 186 -17.45 -0.96 -15.16
N PHE A 187 -17.32 -1.40 -13.91
CA PHE A 187 -16.27 -0.90 -13.03
C PHE A 187 -14.86 -1.26 -13.52
N ARG A 188 -14.64 -2.50 -14.00
CA ARG A 188 -13.38 -2.89 -14.67
C ARG A 188 -13.08 -1.99 -15.87
N GLN A 189 -14.10 -1.62 -16.66
CA GLN A 189 -13.93 -0.71 -17.78
C GLN A 189 -13.54 0.71 -17.35
N LEU A 190 -14.15 1.26 -16.29
CA LEU A 190 -13.73 2.54 -15.70
C LEU A 190 -12.25 2.51 -15.35
N MET A 191 -11.82 1.49 -14.63
CA MET A 191 -10.44 1.37 -14.16
C MET A 191 -9.43 1.28 -15.32
N VAL A 192 -9.71 0.48 -16.35
CA VAL A 192 -8.83 0.30 -17.50
C VAL A 192 -8.82 1.51 -18.44
N LYS A 193 -9.96 2.20 -18.61
CA LYS A 193 -10.07 3.31 -19.58
C LYS A 193 -9.67 4.66 -19.02
N VAL A 194 -9.91 4.91 -17.73
CA VAL A 194 -9.71 6.23 -17.12
C VAL A 194 -8.44 6.27 -16.27
N PHE A 195 -8.21 5.26 -15.43
CA PHE A 195 -7.10 5.30 -14.47
C PHE A 195 -5.81 4.73 -15.04
N TYR A 196 -5.85 3.51 -15.60
CA TYR A 196 -4.65 2.84 -16.12
C TYR A 196 -3.81 3.68 -17.10
N PRO A 197 -4.38 4.41 -18.10
CA PRO A 197 -3.56 5.14 -19.06
C PRO A 197 -2.69 6.22 -18.43
N LEU A 198 -3.22 6.95 -17.43
CA LEU A 198 -2.45 7.96 -16.69
C LEU A 198 -1.35 7.31 -15.85
N ASN A 199 -1.67 6.22 -15.15
CA ASN A 199 -0.67 5.52 -14.33
C ASN A 199 0.47 4.98 -15.20
N ASN A 200 0.12 4.36 -16.33
CA ASN A 200 1.10 3.81 -17.26
C ASN A 200 1.96 4.93 -17.87
N GLN A 201 1.32 6.01 -18.33
CA GLN A 201 2.03 7.18 -18.84
C GLN A 201 3.03 7.74 -17.82
N PHE A 202 2.66 7.80 -16.55
CA PHE A 202 3.56 8.28 -15.50
C PHE A 202 4.79 7.38 -15.37
N LEU A 203 4.61 6.06 -15.27
CA LEU A 203 5.74 5.14 -15.09
C LEU A 203 6.64 5.00 -16.33
N THR A 204 6.12 5.26 -17.54
CA THR A 204 6.91 5.13 -18.78
C THR A 204 7.50 6.45 -19.27
N GLY A 205 6.89 7.59 -18.93
CA GLY A 205 7.26 8.91 -19.45
C GLY A 205 7.55 9.97 -18.40
N HIS A 206 7.24 9.72 -17.12
CA HIS A 206 7.49 10.63 -15.98
C HIS A 206 7.07 12.07 -16.24
N ASN A 207 5.92 12.26 -16.92
CA ASN A 207 5.40 13.57 -17.34
C ASN A 207 6.47 14.44 -18.05
N ASP A 208 7.27 13.81 -18.91
CA ASP A 208 8.33 14.42 -19.71
C ASP A 208 9.42 15.13 -18.88
N ALA A 209 9.56 14.74 -17.60
CA ALA A 209 10.57 15.26 -16.69
C ALA A 209 11.77 14.32 -16.54
N CYS A 210 12.84 14.81 -15.93
CA CYS A 210 13.94 13.96 -15.48
C CYS A 210 13.40 12.81 -14.62
N ILE A 211 13.95 11.60 -14.77
CA ILE A 211 13.45 10.39 -14.09
C ILE A 211 13.44 10.51 -12.55
N THR A 212 14.33 11.34 -11.99
CA THR A 212 14.42 11.60 -10.53
C THR A 212 13.68 12.86 -10.08
N ASN A 213 12.97 13.56 -10.97
CA ASN A 213 12.26 14.81 -10.66
C ASN A 213 11.12 14.60 -9.67
N TYR A 214 10.36 13.53 -9.83
CA TYR A 214 9.22 13.21 -8.98
C TYR A 214 9.66 12.38 -7.77
N TRP A 215 9.06 12.67 -6.62
CA TRP A 215 9.32 11.97 -5.36
C TRP A 215 8.76 10.55 -5.38
N ALA A 216 9.28 9.67 -4.52
CA ALA A 216 8.90 8.25 -4.47
C ALA A 216 7.37 8.02 -4.42
N ASN A 217 6.61 8.84 -3.67
CA ASN A 217 5.16 8.70 -3.57
C ASN A 217 4.39 8.75 -4.91
N TRP A 218 4.95 9.41 -5.92
CA TRP A 218 4.33 9.52 -7.24
C TRP A 218 4.42 8.19 -7.99
N ASP A 219 5.62 7.61 -8.08
CA ASP A 219 5.79 6.28 -8.65
C ASP A 219 4.97 5.24 -7.86
N LEU A 220 5.03 5.29 -6.51
CA LEU A 220 4.36 4.32 -5.64
C LEU A 220 2.85 4.28 -5.83
N CYS A 221 2.18 5.43 -5.91
CA CYS A 221 0.72 5.44 -6.07
C CYS A 221 0.29 4.97 -7.47
N ASN A 222 1.01 5.34 -8.53
CA ASN A 222 0.72 4.90 -9.89
C ASN A 222 0.99 3.40 -10.06
N MET A 223 2.07 2.87 -9.46
CA MET A 223 2.33 1.43 -9.39
C MET A 223 1.25 0.67 -8.62
N ALA A 224 0.84 1.16 -7.44
CA ALA A 224 -0.20 0.54 -6.64
C ALA A 224 -1.51 0.45 -7.44
N SER A 225 -1.84 1.52 -8.18
CA SER A 225 -3.01 1.58 -9.04
C SER A 225 -2.93 0.54 -10.16
N ILE A 226 -1.80 0.45 -10.86
CA ILE A 226 -1.60 -0.56 -11.92
C ILE A 226 -1.70 -1.98 -11.37
N MET A 227 -1.08 -2.28 -10.22
CA MET A 227 -1.16 -3.60 -9.58
C MET A 227 -2.61 -3.96 -9.22
N ALA A 228 -3.32 -3.04 -8.56
CA ALA A 228 -4.69 -3.25 -8.15
C ALA A 228 -5.63 -3.41 -9.35
N ILE A 229 -5.41 -2.67 -10.44
CA ILE A 229 -6.14 -2.83 -11.69
C ILE A 229 -5.85 -4.21 -12.29
N GLY A 230 -4.58 -4.64 -12.34
CA GLY A 230 -4.19 -5.97 -12.81
C GLY A 230 -4.91 -7.09 -12.07
N ILE A 231 -4.93 -7.04 -10.73
CA ILE A 231 -5.69 -7.99 -9.91
C ILE A 231 -7.19 -7.90 -10.22
N LEU A 232 -7.77 -6.69 -10.24
CA LEU A 232 -9.21 -6.52 -10.47
C LEU A 232 -9.68 -7.08 -11.81
N THR A 233 -8.85 -6.96 -12.85
CA THR A 233 -9.18 -7.34 -14.23
C THR A 233 -8.61 -8.69 -14.64
N ASP A 234 -7.97 -9.43 -13.73
CA ASP A 234 -7.29 -10.69 -14.03
C ASP A 234 -6.20 -10.53 -15.12
N ASP A 235 -5.48 -9.39 -15.12
CA ASP A 235 -4.47 -9.01 -16.12
C ASP A 235 -3.06 -9.11 -15.55
N ALA A 236 -2.41 -10.23 -15.89
CA ALA A 236 -1.04 -10.56 -15.47
C ALA A 236 0.00 -9.53 -15.93
N ALA A 237 -0.15 -8.94 -17.12
CA ALA A 237 0.85 -8.02 -17.67
C ALA A 237 0.90 -6.71 -16.87
N LYS A 238 -0.26 -6.21 -16.43
CA LYS A 238 -0.34 -5.04 -15.54
C LYS A 238 0.24 -5.35 -14.17
N TYR A 239 -0.05 -6.51 -13.60
CA TYR A 239 0.53 -6.93 -12.33
C TYR A 239 2.06 -7.04 -12.42
N ASP A 240 2.58 -7.70 -13.45
CA ASP A 240 4.01 -7.87 -13.69
C ASP A 240 4.72 -6.53 -13.93
N GLN A 241 4.07 -5.58 -14.61
CA GLN A 241 4.58 -4.21 -14.76
C GLN A 241 4.86 -3.58 -13.40
N ALA A 242 3.90 -3.65 -12.46
CA ALA A 242 4.06 -3.07 -11.13
C ALA A 242 5.13 -3.81 -10.31
N VAL A 243 5.13 -5.14 -10.29
CA VAL A 243 6.14 -5.95 -9.58
C VAL A 243 7.55 -5.68 -10.10
N THR A 244 7.70 -5.63 -11.42
CA THR A 244 8.99 -5.33 -12.07
C THR A 244 9.45 -3.93 -11.73
N TYR A 245 8.56 -2.94 -11.76
CA TYR A 245 8.94 -1.57 -11.45
C TYR A 245 9.35 -1.40 -9.97
N VAL A 246 8.66 -2.03 -9.02
CA VAL A 246 9.08 -2.00 -7.60
C VAL A 246 10.51 -2.53 -7.44
N LYS A 247 10.87 -3.59 -8.18
CA LYS A 247 12.17 -4.25 -8.07
C LYS A 247 13.30 -3.51 -8.79
N SER A 248 13.03 -2.97 -9.99
CA SER A 248 14.06 -2.47 -10.91
C SER A 248 13.63 -1.28 -11.77
N GLY A 249 12.56 -0.57 -11.40
CA GLY A 249 12.12 0.63 -12.09
C GLY A 249 13.15 1.76 -12.04
N ALA A 250 13.14 2.64 -13.04
CA ALA A 250 14.12 3.71 -13.14
C ALA A 250 13.80 4.91 -12.21
N GLY A 251 12.53 5.10 -11.83
CA GLY A 251 12.08 6.18 -10.97
C GLY A 251 12.27 5.92 -9.47
N ASN A 252 11.98 6.96 -8.68
CA ASN A 252 12.23 7.00 -7.24
C ASN A 252 11.35 6.04 -6.42
N GLY A 253 10.28 5.47 -6.99
CA GLY A 253 9.43 4.48 -6.30
C GLY A 253 9.95 3.04 -6.34
N SER A 254 10.95 2.73 -7.16
CA SER A 254 11.62 1.42 -7.07
C SER A 254 12.38 1.32 -5.74
N ILE A 255 12.42 0.14 -5.12
CA ILE A 255 12.82 0.01 -3.72
C ILE A 255 14.24 0.51 -3.41
N ALA A 256 15.17 0.32 -4.36
CA ALA A 256 16.56 0.76 -4.21
C ALA A 256 16.70 2.29 -4.27
N HIS A 257 15.85 2.96 -5.06
CA HIS A 257 15.82 4.42 -5.14
C HIS A 257 14.97 5.06 -4.04
N ALA A 258 13.91 4.39 -3.59
CA ALA A 258 13.06 4.83 -2.48
C ALA A 258 13.79 4.76 -1.12
N VAL A 259 14.76 3.85 -1.00
CA VAL A 259 15.56 3.64 0.21
C VAL A 259 17.06 3.59 -0.16
N PRO A 260 17.67 4.73 -0.56
CA PRO A 260 18.99 4.74 -1.17
C PRO A 260 20.13 4.37 -0.23
N TYR A 261 19.99 4.64 1.07
CA TYR A 261 21.05 4.45 2.05
C TYR A 261 20.59 3.54 3.18
N LEU A 262 21.45 2.59 3.55
CA LEU A 262 21.24 1.68 4.67
C LEU A 262 22.24 2.01 5.78
N SER A 263 21.80 1.83 7.02
CA SER A 263 22.62 2.05 8.22
C SER A 263 22.20 1.08 9.33
N THR A 264 22.92 1.11 10.44
CA THR A 264 22.56 0.39 11.66
C THR A 264 22.68 1.35 12.82
N ASP A 265 21.69 1.40 13.69
CA ASP A 265 21.73 2.28 14.85
C ASP A 265 22.53 1.69 16.03
N SER A 266 22.61 2.44 17.12
CA SER A 266 23.33 2.07 18.34
C SER A 266 22.78 0.82 19.02
N ASP A 267 21.51 0.49 18.81
CA ASP A 267 20.83 -0.65 19.41
C ASP A 267 20.92 -1.90 18.50
N GLY A 268 21.54 -1.77 17.32
CA GLY A 268 21.74 -2.86 16.37
C GLY A 268 20.63 -3.03 15.35
N TYR A 269 19.64 -2.13 15.30
CA TYR A 269 18.57 -2.19 14.31
C TYR A 269 19.05 -1.69 12.95
N ALA A 270 18.80 -2.48 11.90
CA ALA A 270 19.02 -2.07 10.52
C ALA A 270 17.99 -1.03 10.10
N LEU A 271 18.47 0.12 9.63
CA LEU A 271 17.66 1.25 9.21
C LEU A 271 17.91 1.56 7.72
N GLY A 272 16.91 2.15 7.06
CA GLY A 272 16.99 2.61 5.68
C GLY A 272 16.50 4.04 5.55
N GLN A 273 17.33 4.96 5.08
CA GLN A 273 16.92 6.33 4.86
C GLN A 273 15.86 6.37 3.76
N TRP A 274 14.66 6.86 4.08
CA TRP A 274 13.62 7.06 3.08
C TRP A 274 13.92 8.29 2.22
N GLN A 275 13.72 8.16 0.91
CA GLN A 275 14.05 9.18 -0.08
C GLN A 275 13.42 10.55 0.21
N GLU A 276 12.21 10.59 0.77
CA GLU A 276 11.51 11.85 1.08
C GLU A 276 11.83 12.39 2.49
N SER A 277 12.73 11.76 3.27
CA SER A 277 12.99 12.17 4.66
C SER A 277 13.60 13.56 4.81
N GLY A 278 14.32 14.05 3.81
CA GLY A 278 14.82 15.43 3.81
C GLY A 278 13.78 16.46 3.34
N ARG A 279 12.65 16.02 2.77
CA ARG A 279 11.54 16.88 2.34
C ARG A 279 10.66 17.20 3.54
N ASP A 280 9.96 16.20 4.05
CA ASP A 280 9.13 16.27 5.25
C ASP A 280 8.70 14.87 5.71
N GLN A 281 8.17 14.79 6.93
CA GLN A 281 7.71 13.52 7.49
C GLN A 281 6.32 13.13 7.02
N ALA A 282 5.49 14.08 6.59
CA ALA A 282 4.15 13.79 6.06
C ALA A 282 4.23 12.83 4.87
N HIS A 283 5.16 13.08 3.95
CA HIS A 283 5.39 12.27 2.77
C HIS A 283 6.24 11.03 3.06
N SER A 284 7.15 11.10 4.04
CA SER A 284 7.89 9.91 4.49
C SER A 284 6.95 8.84 5.04
N ILE A 285 5.97 9.24 5.87
CA ILE A 285 4.96 8.32 6.41
C ILE A 285 3.98 7.88 5.31
N MET A 286 3.60 8.78 4.39
CA MET A 286 2.76 8.43 3.23
C MET A 286 3.39 7.31 2.39
N GLY A 287 4.71 7.41 2.13
CA GLY A 287 5.46 6.41 1.40
C GLY A 287 5.42 5.02 2.03
N MET A 288 5.46 4.94 3.37
CA MET A 288 5.31 3.68 4.10
C MET A 288 3.95 3.02 3.84
N GLY A 289 2.87 3.82 3.84
CA GLY A 289 1.54 3.31 3.53
C GLY A 289 1.41 2.83 2.08
N GLN A 290 1.93 3.58 1.11
CA GLN A 290 1.79 3.25 -0.31
C GLN A 290 2.63 2.03 -0.72
N LEU A 291 3.89 1.96 -0.30
CA LEU A 291 4.72 0.78 -0.53
C LEU A 291 4.20 -0.43 0.27
N GLY A 292 3.68 -0.19 1.47
CA GLY A 292 2.99 -1.23 2.23
C GLY A 292 1.77 -1.80 1.51
N ALA A 293 0.96 -0.95 0.87
CA ALA A 293 -0.21 -1.41 0.11
C ALA A 293 0.20 -2.26 -1.09
N LEU A 294 1.26 -1.87 -1.81
CA LEU A 294 1.86 -2.67 -2.89
C LEU A 294 2.33 -4.03 -2.37
N CYS A 295 3.08 -4.05 -1.26
CA CYS A 295 3.60 -5.28 -0.69
C CYS A 295 2.47 -6.20 -0.19
N GLU A 296 1.42 -5.66 0.43
CA GLU A 296 0.30 -6.47 0.93
C GLU A 296 -0.58 -7.03 -0.19
N MET A 297 -0.83 -6.25 -1.24
CA MET A 297 -1.52 -6.76 -2.44
C MET A 297 -0.71 -7.87 -3.11
N ALA A 298 0.59 -7.69 -3.31
CA ALA A 298 1.46 -8.73 -3.87
C ALA A 298 1.51 -9.98 -2.97
N TRP A 299 1.58 -9.79 -1.66
CA TRP A 299 1.60 -10.88 -0.69
C TRP A 299 0.34 -11.76 -0.78
N ASN A 300 -0.82 -11.12 -0.90
CA ASN A 300 -2.10 -11.83 -1.03
C ASN A 300 -2.25 -12.53 -2.39
N GLN A 301 -1.40 -12.20 -3.37
CA GLN A 301 -1.25 -12.93 -4.64
C GLN A 301 -0.11 -13.96 -4.63
N GLY A 302 0.65 -14.05 -3.53
CA GLY A 302 1.69 -15.05 -3.33
C GLY A 302 3.13 -14.58 -3.56
N ASP A 303 3.34 -13.30 -3.89
CA ASP A 303 4.67 -12.73 -4.08
C ASP A 303 5.15 -11.94 -2.85
N ASP A 304 6.36 -12.25 -2.38
CA ASP A 304 6.92 -11.64 -1.17
C ASP A 304 7.77 -10.40 -1.50
N LEU A 305 7.10 -9.27 -1.72
CA LEU A 305 7.77 -7.97 -1.85
C LEU A 305 8.22 -7.39 -0.50
N TYR A 306 7.68 -7.86 0.62
CA TYR A 306 8.09 -7.42 1.95
C TYR A 306 9.53 -7.86 2.27
N SER A 307 9.91 -9.07 1.86
CA SER A 307 11.26 -9.61 2.07
C SER A 307 12.28 -9.18 1.02
N TYR A 308 11.83 -8.58 -0.09
CA TYR A 308 12.71 -8.23 -1.22
C TYR A 308 13.87 -7.29 -0.81
N ASP A 309 15.02 -7.51 -1.46
CA ASP A 309 16.29 -6.82 -1.19
C ASP A 309 16.69 -6.82 0.29
N ASN A 310 16.67 -8.04 0.88
CA ASN A 310 16.98 -8.28 2.29
C ASN A 310 16.13 -7.37 3.21
N ARG A 311 14.81 -7.37 2.99
CA ARG A 311 13.81 -6.58 3.73
C ARG A 311 14.13 -5.08 3.73
N ARG A 312 14.57 -4.52 2.59
CA ARG A 312 14.88 -3.09 2.47
C ARG A 312 13.71 -2.20 2.90
N PHE A 313 12.48 -2.62 2.61
CA PHE A 313 11.29 -1.88 3.04
C PHE A 313 11.12 -1.87 4.57
N MET A 314 11.37 -2.99 5.26
CA MET A 314 11.31 -3.04 6.73
C MET A 314 12.31 -2.06 7.36
N LYS A 315 13.54 -2.00 6.82
CA LYS A 315 14.59 -1.08 7.28
C LYS A 315 14.14 0.37 7.13
N ALA A 316 13.46 0.71 6.03
CA ALA A 316 12.89 2.04 5.83
C ALA A 316 11.75 2.35 6.80
N ALA A 317 10.86 1.39 7.03
CA ALA A 317 9.77 1.55 7.99
C ALA A 317 10.29 1.73 9.43
N GLN A 318 11.33 0.99 9.84
CA GLN A 318 12.01 1.20 11.12
C GLN A 318 12.64 2.61 11.22
N TYR A 319 13.30 3.08 10.16
CA TYR A 319 13.90 4.43 10.11
C TYR A 319 12.84 5.53 10.25
N VAL A 320 11.78 5.49 9.45
CA VAL A 320 10.72 6.50 9.47
C VAL A 320 9.97 6.47 10.79
N ALA A 321 9.68 5.27 11.33
CA ALA A 321 9.04 5.12 12.64
C ALA A 321 9.92 5.69 13.75
N LYS A 322 11.21 5.32 13.81
CA LYS A 322 12.16 5.82 14.81
C LYS A 322 12.19 7.34 14.84
N TYR A 323 12.31 7.96 13.66
CA TYR A 323 12.35 9.41 13.58
C TYR A 323 11.04 10.07 14.02
N ASN A 324 9.89 9.51 13.64
CA ASN A 324 8.58 10.05 14.00
C ASN A 324 8.15 9.75 15.46
N LEU A 325 8.82 8.83 16.14
CA LEU A 325 8.76 8.63 17.59
C LEU A 325 9.61 9.65 18.37
N GLY A 326 10.22 10.62 17.69
CA GLY A 326 11.02 11.69 18.32
C GLY A 326 12.49 11.34 18.53
N GLN A 327 12.96 10.17 18.05
CA GLN A 327 14.36 9.76 18.14
C GLN A 327 15.16 10.18 16.91
N ASP A 328 16.48 10.30 17.03
CA ASP A 328 17.34 10.68 15.90
C ASP A 328 17.67 9.51 14.98
N VAL A 329 17.95 9.84 13.73
CA VAL A 329 18.33 8.90 12.67
C VAL A 329 19.50 9.46 11.86
N PRO A 330 20.41 8.60 11.36
CA PRO A 330 21.51 9.06 10.51
C PRO A 330 20.96 9.54 9.17
N TYR A 331 21.51 10.64 8.64
CA TYR A 331 21.10 11.17 7.35
C TYR A 331 22.31 11.39 6.44
N THR A 332 22.30 10.73 5.29
CA THR A 332 23.25 10.95 4.19
C THR A 332 22.63 11.95 3.21
N THR A 333 23.43 12.94 2.78
CA THR A 333 22.99 13.92 1.78
C THR A 333 22.35 13.22 0.59
N TYR A 334 21.07 13.53 0.35
CA TYR A 334 20.30 12.98 -0.75
C TYR A 334 20.33 13.98 -1.91
N THR A 335 20.65 13.50 -3.11
CA THR A 335 20.72 14.31 -4.34
C THR A 335 19.78 13.77 -5.41
N TRP A 336 19.12 14.65 -6.14
CA TRP A 336 18.24 14.29 -7.26
C TRP A 336 18.35 15.29 -8.42
N GLY A 337 17.87 14.90 -9.61
CA GLY A 337 17.71 15.80 -10.75
C GLY A 337 16.31 16.38 -10.77
N SER A 338 16.19 17.70 -10.89
CA SER A 338 14.90 18.41 -10.94
C SER A 338 14.55 18.91 -12.34
N SER A 339 13.26 19.12 -12.58
CA SER A 339 12.67 19.57 -13.84
C SER A 339 13.01 18.66 -15.02
N GLN A 340 12.91 19.17 -16.25
CA GLN A 340 13.22 18.42 -17.48
C GLN A 340 14.73 18.34 -17.75
N ASN A 341 15.52 19.28 -17.23
CA ASN A 341 16.96 19.36 -17.50
C ASN A 341 17.84 18.59 -16.51
N CYS A 342 17.23 17.86 -15.56
CA CYS A 342 17.93 17.15 -14.48
C CYS A 342 18.86 18.06 -13.65
N ALA A 343 18.50 19.33 -13.43
CA ALA A 343 19.29 20.23 -12.59
C ALA A 343 19.45 19.64 -11.19
N GLN A 344 20.69 19.42 -10.77
CA GLN A 344 20.99 18.76 -9.50
C GLN A 344 20.49 19.59 -8.32
N GLN A 345 19.80 18.92 -7.40
CA GLN A 345 19.34 19.45 -6.12
C GLN A 345 19.84 18.54 -4.99
N SER A 346 19.83 19.05 -3.76
CA SER A 346 20.23 18.25 -2.60
C SER A 346 19.48 18.63 -1.33
N GLN A 347 19.36 17.65 -0.43
CA GLN A 347 18.92 17.80 0.95
C GLN A 347 20.02 17.20 1.83
N THR A 348 20.53 17.97 2.79
CA THR A 348 21.70 17.59 3.61
C THR A 348 21.34 17.13 5.02
N ALA A 349 20.06 17.23 5.40
CA ALA A 349 19.56 16.81 6.71
C ALA A 349 18.14 16.24 6.59
N VAL A 350 17.78 15.40 7.56
CA VAL A 350 16.39 14.97 7.77
C VAL A 350 15.53 16.17 8.17
N SER A 351 14.35 16.31 7.57
CA SER A 351 13.45 17.43 7.83
C SER A 351 12.62 17.17 9.09
N PRO A 352 12.53 18.13 10.03
CA PRO A 352 11.63 18.05 11.18
C PRO A 352 10.18 18.43 10.82
N SER A 353 9.92 18.88 9.58
CA SER A 353 8.58 19.27 9.14
C SER A 353 7.61 18.10 9.25
N SER A 354 6.46 18.34 9.90
CA SER A 354 5.41 17.35 10.16
C SER A 354 5.86 16.12 10.96
N ARG A 355 6.97 16.19 11.71
CA ARG A 355 7.45 15.08 12.55
C ARG A 355 6.40 14.66 13.57
N GLY A 356 6.13 13.36 13.64
CA GLY A 356 5.11 12.79 14.52
C GLY A 356 3.68 12.90 13.98
N GLN A 357 3.49 13.29 12.71
CA GLN A 357 2.16 13.27 12.11
C GLN A 357 1.56 11.86 12.16
N VAL A 358 0.28 11.79 12.52
CA VAL A 358 -0.47 10.54 12.61
C VAL A 358 -1.10 10.20 11.24
N ARG A 359 -0.88 8.97 10.76
CA ARG A 359 -1.54 8.37 9.58
C ARG A 359 -1.81 6.87 9.81
N PRO A 360 -2.83 6.27 9.17
CA PRO A 360 -3.21 4.87 9.38
C PRO A 360 -2.38 3.93 8.49
N VAL A 361 -1.09 3.80 8.76
CA VAL A 361 -0.14 3.03 7.93
C VAL A 361 0.58 1.92 8.69
N TRP A 362 0.59 1.98 10.01
CA TRP A 362 1.52 1.23 10.85
C TRP A 362 1.01 -0.15 11.22
N ALA A 363 -0.31 -0.33 11.38
CA ALA A 363 -0.87 -1.63 11.72
C ALA A 363 -0.60 -2.67 10.62
N MET A 364 -0.73 -2.30 9.35
CA MET A 364 -0.43 -3.19 8.22
C MET A 364 1.03 -3.69 8.28
N LEU A 365 1.98 -2.80 8.54
CA LEU A 365 3.40 -3.14 8.60
C LEU A 365 3.73 -3.96 9.85
N HIS A 366 3.21 -3.56 11.02
CA HIS A 366 3.44 -4.26 12.27
C HIS A 366 2.92 -5.70 12.23
N TYR A 367 1.65 -5.88 11.84
CA TYR A 367 1.05 -7.21 11.79
C TYR A 367 1.66 -8.09 10.69
N HIS A 368 2.26 -7.49 9.65
CA HIS A 368 3.08 -8.24 8.72
C HIS A 368 4.41 -8.69 9.36
N TYR A 369 5.30 -7.76 9.70
CA TYR A 369 6.66 -8.13 10.12
C TYR A 369 6.69 -8.84 11.48
N ASN A 370 5.99 -8.32 12.49
CA ASN A 370 5.98 -8.89 13.83
C ASN A 370 5.14 -10.16 13.91
N ARG A 371 3.90 -10.11 13.40
CA ARG A 371 2.92 -11.16 13.68
C ARG A 371 2.82 -12.23 12.60
N ARG A 372 3.25 -11.93 11.36
CA ARG A 372 3.29 -12.90 10.25
C ARG A 372 4.67 -13.53 10.09
N LEU A 373 5.73 -12.74 10.27
CA LEU A 373 7.12 -13.18 10.09
C LEU A 373 7.91 -13.36 11.40
N TYR A 374 7.35 -12.98 12.55
CA TYR A 374 8.00 -13.07 13.87
C TYR A 374 9.34 -12.31 13.93
N LEU A 375 9.44 -11.20 13.20
CA LEU A 375 10.60 -10.33 13.21
C LEU A 375 10.46 -9.27 14.30
N ASP A 376 11.60 -8.87 14.87
CA ASP A 376 11.65 -7.71 15.76
C ASP A 376 11.55 -6.41 14.94
N ASP A 377 10.38 -5.78 15.04
CA ASP A 377 10.01 -4.54 14.38
C ASP A 377 9.89 -3.37 15.37
N GLN A 378 10.77 -3.33 16.40
CA GLN A 378 10.73 -2.41 17.54
C GLN A 378 10.06 -1.04 17.30
N TYR A 379 10.56 -0.25 16.35
CA TYR A 379 10.06 1.11 16.12
C TYR A 379 8.72 1.10 15.36
N ILE A 380 8.52 0.19 14.42
CA ILE A 380 7.22 -0.02 13.75
C ILE A 380 6.16 -0.40 14.79
N ALA A 381 6.46 -1.32 15.71
CA ALA A 381 5.54 -1.72 16.79
C ALA A 381 5.20 -0.54 17.71
N GLN A 382 6.21 0.21 18.19
CA GLN A 382 5.99 1.40 19.02
C GLN A 382 5.11 2.43 18.31
N MET A 383 5.36 2.68 17.02
CA MET A 383 4.57 3.60 16.23
C MET A 383 3.16 3.08 15.95
N CYS A 384 2.98 1.77 15.71
CA CYS A 384 1.66 1.15 15.58
C CYS A 384 0.84 1.32 16.85
N HIS A 385 1.45 1.12 18.02
CA HIS A 385 0.75 1.26 19.30
C HIS A 385 0.44 2.72 19.65
N SER A 386 1.27 3.69 19.23
CA SER A 386 1.01 5.11 19.50
C SER A 386 -0.16 5.69 18.70
N VAL A 387 -0.52 5.07 17.58
CA VAL A 387 -1.63 5.52 16.71
C VAL A 387 -2.89 4.68 16.81
N ALA A 388 -2.85 3.56 17.53
CA ALA A 388 -3.96 2.62 17.61
C ALA A 388 -5.14 3.15 18.47
N PRO A 389 -6.40 2.79 18.13
CA PRO A 389 -6.82 2.08 16.93
C PRO A 389 -6.78 2.98 15.69
N GLU A 390 -6.26 2.45 14.58
CA GLU A 390 -6.23 3.17 13.29
C GLU A 390 -7.64 3.30 12.69
N GLY A 391 -8.02 4.53 12.34
CA GLY A 391 -9.19 4.86 11.54
C GLY A 391 -8.86 4.92 10.05
N GLY A 392 -9.60 5.69 9.27
CA GLY A 392 -9.36 5.87 7.83
C GLY A 392 -9.75 7.25 7.33
N GLY A 393 -10.19 7.35 6.06
CA GLY A 393 -10.69 8.61 5.50
C GLY A 393 -11.73 9.28 6.41
N GLY A 394 -11.50 10.55 6.75
CA GLY A 394 -12.31 11.31 7.72
C GLY A 394 -11.72 11.38 9.14
N ASP A 395 -10.72 10.57 9.48
CA ASP A 395 -10.09 10.57 10.81
C ASP A 395 -8.79 11.38 10.90
N TYR A 396 -8.18 11.74 9.76
CA TYR A 396 -6.83 12.32 9.68
C TYR A 396 -6.78 13.68 8.95
N GLY A 397 -7.86 14.45 9.06
CA GLY A 397 -8.02 15.77 8.43
C GLY A 397 -8.95 15.76 7.21
N SER A 398 -9.31 16.95 6.74
CA SER A 398 -10.28 17.15 5.65
C SER A 398 -9.65 17.34 4.26
N THR A 399 -8.32 17.37 4.16
CA THR A 399 -7.60 17.51 2.89
C THR A 399 -7.16 16.15 2.35
N SER A 400 -6.64 16.09 1.11
CA SER A 400 -6.16 14.83 0.49
C SER A 400 -5.28 14.00 1.43
N GLY A 401 -4.45 14.66 2.25
CA GLY A 401 -3.55 14.00 3.20
C GLY A 401 -4.23 12.95 4.10
N GLY A 402 -5.46 13.25 4.55
CA GLY A 402 -6.26 12.35 5.40
C GLY A 402 -6.93 11.20 4.65
N TYR A 403 -6.85 11.20 3.32
CA TYR A 403 -7.49 10.23 2.41
C TYR A 403 -6.48 9.54 1.48
N ASP A 404 -5.17 9.81 1.61
CA ASP A 404 -4.14 9.14 0.80
C ASP A 404 -4.03 7.63 1.10
N GLN A 405 -4.66 7.16 2.19
CA GLN A 405 -4.68 5.77 2.65
C GLN A 405 -6.10 5.35 3.07
N LEU A 406 -6.44 4.07 2.83
CA LEU A 406 -7.75 3.51 3.21
C LEU A 406 -7.90 3.30 4.72
N GLY A 407 -6.82 2.94 5.41
CA GLY A 407 -6.77 2.76 6.85
C GLY A 407 -7.55 1.55 7.38
N PHE A 408 -8.02 1.67 8.63
CA PHE A 408 -8.67 0.62 9.43
C PHE A 408 -7.78 -0.62 9.65
N GLY A 409 -6.47 -0.39 9.75
CA GLY A 409 -5.51 -1.47 9.84
C GLY A 409 -5.59 -2.27 11.14
N THR A 410 -5.99 -1.63 12.25
CA THR A 410 -6.25 -2.32 13.53
C THR A 410 -7.38 -3.35 13.42
N LEU A 411 -8.41 -3.05 12.62
CA LEU A 411 -9.53 -3.96 12.37
C LEU A 411 -9.12 -5.10 11.43
N MET A 412 -8.41 -4.79 10.34
CA MET A 412 -8.24 -5.74 9.24
C MET A 412 -6.96 -6.56 9.27
N TYR A 413 -5.86 -6.03 9.84
CA TYR A 413 -4.56 -6.71 9.81
C TYR A 413 -4.20 -7.42 11.11
N ALA A 414 -4.90 -7.14 12.22
CA ALA A 414 -4.61 -7.78 13.50
C ALA A 414 -4.63 -9.31 13.41
N LYS A 415 -3.71 -9.97 14.13
CA LYS A 415 -3.46 -11.43 14.07
C LYS A 415 -3.52 -12.09 15.44
#